data_AF-A0A4V1IQT5-F1
#
_entry.id   AF-A0A4V1IQT5-F1
#
_cell.length_a   1.000
_cell.length_b   1.000
_cell.length_c   1.000
_cell.angle_alpha   90.00
_cell.angle_beta   90.00
_cell.angle_gamma   90.00
#
_symmetry.space_group_name_H-M   'P 1'
#
loop_
_entity.id
_entity.type
_entity.pdbx_description
1 polymer ?
#
loop_
_entity_poly.entity_id
_entity_poly.type
_entity_poly.pdbx_seq_one_letter_code
_entity_poly.pdbx_strand_id
1 'polypeptide(L)'
;MEFRTGEPSVEIAIVIPYDFPAESNPSIRQEILGFLAGIIADEEVREFLPTFLSLNMEGRNCHQMAVILTGVGSNGKGVLKNLMEETFGPYHNEPSAHFLTSETLSDESPCPNLVRLKAKTSVFMSEPEQGRKFNGPFL
;
A
#
# COMPACT_ATOMS: atom_id res chain seq x y z
N MET A 1 -30.80 12.51 -8.87
CA MET A 1 -30.11 11.45 -8.13
C MET A 1 -30.67 11.50 -6.72
N GLU A 2 -31.51 10.55 -6.34
CA GLU A 2 -32.12 10.51 -5.00
C GLU A 2 -31.23 9.68 -4.08
N PHE A 3 -30.85 10.24 -2.94
CA PHE A 3 -30.12 9.52 -1.91
C PHE A 3 -31.11 8.66 -1.11
N ARG A 4 -30.78 7.38 -0.92
CA ARG A 4 -31.55 6.51 -0.03
C ARG A 4 -31.42 6.94 1.42
N THR A 5 -32.47 6.71 2.22
CA THR A 5 -32.44 6.93 3.67
C THR A 5 -31.33 6.06 4.29
N GLY A 6 -30.45 6.68 5.07
CA GLY A 6 -29.34 5.97 5.71
C GLY A 6 -29.82 5.10 6.87
N GLU A 7 -29.57 3.79 6.80
CA GLU A 7 -29.81 2.86 7.90
C GLU A 7 -28.47 2.48 8.56
N PRO A 8 -28.34 2.54 9.91
CA PRO A 8 -27.10 2.21 10.61
C PRO A 8 -26.62 0.77 10.40
N SER A 9 -27.53 -0.13 10.01
CA SER A 9 -27.28 -1.54 9.69
C SER A 9 -26.63 -1.75 8.33
N VAL A 10 -26.58 -0.72 7.47
CA VAL A 10 -26.02 -0.88 6.13
C VAL A 10 -24.51 -0.77 6.21
N GLU A 11 -23.86 -1.91 6.05
CA GLU A 11 -22.41 -2.00 5.94
C GLU A 11 -21.94 -1.41 4.59
N ILE A 12 -20.88 -0.63 4.65
CA ILE A 12 -20.13 -0.19 3.46
C ILE A 12 -18.93 -1.11 3.35
N ALA A 13 -18.95 -2.02 2.38
CA ALA A 13 -17.85 -2.93 2.13
C ALA A 13 -16.82 -2.31 1.17
N ILE A 14 -15.54 -2.53 1.48
CA ILE A 14 -14.43 -2.30 0.56
C ILE A 14 -14.32 -3.55 -0.31
N VAL A 15 -14.60 -3.42 -1.60
CA VAL A 15 -14.60 -4.54 -2.55
C VAL A 15 -13.71 -4.18 -3.73
N ILE A 16 -12.65 -4.97 -3.93
CA ILE A 16 -11.79 -4.86 -5.11
C ILE A 16 -12.61 -5.24 -6.35
N PRO A 17 -12.65 -4.42 -7.41
CA PRO A 17 -13.60 -4.55 -8.51
C PRO A 17 -13.19 -5.59 -9.57
N TYR A 18 -12.70 -6.76 -9.14
CA TYR A 18 -12.44 -7.90 -10.01
C TYR A 18 -12.71 -9.23 -9.29
N ASP A 19 -13.00 -10.26 -10.07
CA ASP A 19 -13.17 -11.62 -9.56
C ASP A 19 -11.82 -12.17 -9.11
N PHE A 20 -11.69 -12.44 -7.82
CA PHE A 20 -10.50 -13.10 -7.31
C PHE A 20 -10.50 -14.56 -7.75
N PRO A 21 -9.48 -15.04 -8.48
CA PRO A 21 -9.48 -16.42 -8.97
C PRO A 21 -9.37 -17.40 -7.79
N ALA A 22 -10.23 -18.43 -7.80
CA ALA A 22 -10.21 -19.48 -6.77
C ALA A 22 -8.91 -20.28 -6.76
N GLU A 23 -8.20 -20.34 -7.90
CA GLU A 23 -6.94 -21.04 -8.05
C GLU A 23 -5.86 -20.12 -8.63
N SER A 24 -4.63 -20.29 -8.14
CA SER A 24 -3.46 -19.55 -8.63
C SER A 24 -2.96 -20.15 -9.95
N ASN A 25 -2.84 -19.32 -10.99
CA ASN A 25 -2.19 -19.72 -12.24
C ASN A 25 -0.68 -19.95 -12.01
N PRO A 26 -0.15 -21.18 -12.19
CA PRO A 26 1.25 -21.49 -11.90
C PRO A 26 2.25 -20.72 -12.76
N SER A 27 1.91 -20.43 -14.03
CA SER A 27 2.79 -19.72 -14.96
C SER A 27 2.96 -18.26 -14.53
N ILE A 28 1.86 -17.58 -14.24
CA ILE A 28 1.86 -16.18 -13.76
C ILE A 28 2.58 -16.10 -12.40
N ARG A 29 2.33 -17.07 -11.52
CA ARG A 29 3.01 -17.15 -10.22
C ARG A 29 4.52 -17.26 -10.38
N GLN A 30 5.00 -18.12 -11.28
CA GLN A 30 6.43 -18.26 -11.53
C GLN A 30 7.04 -16.98 -12.11
N GLU A 31 6.33 -16.27 -13.00
CA GLU A 31 6.77 -14.99 -13.54
C GLU A 31 6.94 -13.93 -12.44
N ILE A 32 5.96 -13.80 -11.54
CA ILE A 32 6.01 -12.88 -10.40
C ILE A 32 7.17 -13.23 -9.46
N LEU A 33 7.31 -14.52 -9.10
CA LEU A 33 8.40 -14.96 -8.22
C LEU A 33 9.78 -14.77 -8.87
N GLY A 34 9.89 -14.98 -10.18
CA GLY A 34 11.11 -14.70 -10.95
C GLY A 34 11.47 -13.22 -10.96
N PHE A 35 10.48 -12.34 -11.13
CA PHE A 35 10.66 -10.89 -10.99
C PHE A 35 11.15 -10.52 -9.59
N LEU A 36 10.50 -11.03 -8.54
CA LEU A 36 10.89 -10.77 -7.15
C LEU A 36 12.31 -11.27 -6.85
N ALA A 37 12.70 -12.41 -7.41
CA ALA A 37 14.06 -12.92 -7.32
C ALA A 37 15.10 -12.02 -8.03
N GLY A 38 14.70 -11.36 -9.11
CA GLY A 38 15.53 -10.40 -9.82
C GLY A 38 15.76 -9.08 -9.05
N ILE A 39 14.82 -8.69 -8.17
CA ILE A 39 14.90 -7.41 -7.43
C ILE A 39 15.32 -7.57 -5.96
N ILE A 40 15.09 -8.74 -5.36
CA ILE A 40 15.47 -9.07 -3.98
C ILE A 40 16.49 -10.22 -4.01
N ALA A 41 17.76 -9.92 -3.74
CA ALA A 41 18.84 -10.91 -3.71
C ALA A 41 18.76 -11.85 -2.49
N ASP A 42 18.36 -11.30 -1.35
CA ASP A 42 18.21 -12.03 -0.08
C ASP A 42 16.99 -12.97 -0.14
N GLU A 43 17.22 -14.24 0.17
CA GLU A 43 16.18 -15.28 0.08
C GLU A 43 15.11 -15.14 1.17
N GLU A 44 15.51 -14.81 2.41
CA GLU A 44 14.57 -14.64 3.52
C GLU A 44 13.62 -13.45 3.25
N VAL A 45 14.17 -12.35 2.73
CA VAL A 45 13.37 -11.18 2.35
C VAL A 45 12.44 -11.51 1.18
N ARG A 46 12.90 -12.34 0.23
CA ARG A 46 12.11 -12.75 -0.94
C ARG A 46 10.94 -13.65 -0.57
N GLU A 47 11.10 -14.49 0.45
CA GLU A 47 9.99 -15.28 1.01
C GLU A 47 9.02 -14.43 1.82
N PHE A 48 9.55 -13.48 2.60
CA PHE A 48 8.75 -12.58 3.43
C PHE A 48 7.88 -11.61 2.61
N LEU A 49 8.43 -11.03 1.55
CA LEU A 49 7.80 -9.93 0.83
C LEU A 49 6.41 -10.29 0.24
N PRO A 50 6.21 -11.41 -0.48
CA PRO A 50 4.89 -11.83 -0.96
C PRO A 50 3.87 -11.96 0.18
N THR A 51 4.27 -12.54 1.31
CA THR A 51 3.41 -12.68 2.48
C THR A 51 3.01 -11.31 2.99
N PHE A 52 3.97 -10.39 3.17
CA PHE A 52 3.69 -9.01 3.59
C PHE A 52 2.74 -8.29 2.62
N LEU A 53 2.97 -8.38 1.30
CA LEU A 53 2.11 -7.75 0.31
C LEU A 53 0.69 -8.31 0.36
N SER A 54 0.54 -9.63 0.58
CA SER A 54 -0.77 -10.28 0.70
C SER A 54 -1.58 -9.82 1.91
N LEU A 55 -0.94 -9.34 2.99
CA LEU A 55 -1.65 -8.81 4.16
C LEU A 55 -2.55 -7.61 3.80
N ASN A 56 -2.19 -6.85 2.77
CA ASN A 56 -3.01 -5.74 2.28
C ASN A 56 -4.39 -6.20 1.75
N MET A 57 -4.55 -7.49 1.42
CA MET A 57 -5.82 -8.07 0.99
C MET A 57 -6.80 -8.29 2.15
N GLU A 58 -6.33 -8.33 3.40
CA GLU A 58 -7.20 -8.44 4.58
C GLU A 58 -8.07 -7.19 4.77
N GLY A 59 -7.69 -6.06 4.13
CA GLY A 59 -8.40 -4.79 4.25
C GLY A 59 -8.29 -4.14 5.63
N ARG A 60 -7.43 -4.70 6.50
CA ARG A 60 -7.16 -4.24 7.87
C ARG A 60 -5.66 -4.30 8.13
N ASN A 61 -5.11 -3.29 8.79
CA ASN A 61 -3.70 -3.32 9.22
C ASN A 61 -3.59 -3.95 10.62
N CYS A 62 -3.90 -5.25 10.72
CA CYS A 62 -3.90 -5.99 12.00
C CYS A 62 -2.50 -6.07 12.63
N HIS A 63 -1.45 -6.02 11.80
CA HIS A 63 -0.06 -6.19 12.22
C HIS A 63 0.67 -4.87 12.50
N GLN A 64 0.05 -3.73 12.19
CA GLN A 64 0.65 -2.39 12.35
C GLN A 64 2.06 -2.29 11.73
N MET A 65 2.25 -2.92 10.58
CA MET A 65 3.55 -3.06 9.94
C MET A 65 3.70 -2.09 8.76
N ALA A 66 4.87 -1.47 8.65
CA ALA A 66 5.30 -0.73 7.47
C ALA A 66 6.71 -1.19 7.08
N VAL A 67 6.96 -1.31 5.78
CA VAL A 67 8.25 -1.80 5.25
C VAL A 67 8.90 -0.71 4.42
N ILE A 68 10.19 -0.49 4.66
CA ILE A 68 11.02 0.42 3.86
C ILE A 68 11.82 -0.44 2.87
N LEU A 69 11.50 -0.32 1.59
CA LEU A 69 12.22 -1.02 0.52
C LEU A 69 13.47 -0.22 0.14
N THR A 70 14.60 -0.55 0.74
CA THR A 70 15.89 0.10 0.45
C THR A 70 16.62 -0.60 -0.69
N GLY A 71 17.29 0.17 -1.56
CA GLY A 71 18.08 -0.39 -2.66
C GLY A 71 18.63 0.69 -3.58
N VAL A 72 19.75 0.39 -4.25
CA VAL A 72 20.47 1.34 -5.13
C VAL A 72 19.84 1.40 -6.54
N GLY A 73 19.12 0.33 -6.94
CA GLY A 73 18.48 0.22 -8.24
C GLY A 73 17.04 0.75 -8.27
N SER A 74 16.73 1.60 -9.25
CA SER A 74 15.38 2.18 -9.43
C SER A 74 14.36 1.20 -10.02
N ASN A 75 14.80 0.29 -10.88
CA ASN A 75 13.90 -0.44 -11.79
C ASN A 75 12.92 -1.40 -11.10
N GLY A 76 13.30 -1.98 -9.95
CA GLY A 76 12.44 -2.94 -9.25
C GLY A 76 11.29 -2.31 -8.46
N LYS A 77 11.52 -1.13 -7.86
CA LYS A 77 10.52 -0.46 -7.00
C LYS A 77 9.32 0.01 -7.81
N GLY A 78 9.56 0.59 -8.99
CA GLY A 78 8.49 1.07 -9.88
C GLY A 78 7.59 -0.07 -10.38
N VAL A 79 8.16 -1.20 -10.77
CA VAL A 79 7.37 -2.36 -11.22
C VAL A 79 6.57 -2.96 -10.06
N LEU A 80 7.15 -3.05 -8.87
CA LEU A 80 6.43 -3.49 -7.68
C LEU A 80 5.28 -2.55 -7.31
N LYS A 81 5.51 -1.24 -7.43
CA LYS A 81 4.48 -0.21 -7.22
C LYS A 81 3.31 -0.42 -8.19
N ASN A 82 3.60 -0.57 -9.48
CA ASN A 82 2.59 -0.81 -10.51
C ASN A 82 1.82 -2.11 -10.25
N LEU A 83 2.49 -3.17 -9.81
CA LEU A 83 1.83 -4.43 -9.42
C LEU A 83 0.79 -4.20 -8.32
N MET A 84 1.13 -3.41 -7.30
CA MET A 84 0.21 -3.07 -6.21
C MET A 84 -0.92 -2.14 -6.67
N GLU A 85 -0.63 -1.17 -7.54
CA GLU A 85 -1.63 -0.28 -8.14
C GLU A 85 -2.67 -1.07 -8.93
N GLU A 86 -2.25 -1.99 -9.79
CA GLU A 86 -3.15 -2.86 -10.56
C GLU A 86 -3.91 -3.86 -9.66
N THR A 87 -3.27 -4.37 -8.61
CA THR A 87 -3.90 -5.34 -7.69
C THR A 87 -4.98 -4.72 -6.83
N PHE A 88 -4.81 -3.49 -6.34
CA PHE A 88 -5.73 -2.84 -5.40
C PHE A 88 -6.58 -1.73 -6.02
N GLY A 89 -6.21 -1.25 -7.21
CA GLY A 89 -6.92 -0.23 -7.98
C GLY A 89 -7.33 0.97 -7.12
N PRO A 90 -8.65 1.23 -6.94
CA PRO A 90 -9.13 2.38 -6.19
C PRO A 90 -8.77 2.35 -4.70
N TYR A 91 -8.24 1.25 -4.16
CA TYR A 91 -7.79 1.13 -2.77
C TYR A 91 -6.27 1.24 -2.60
N HIS A 92 -5.54 1.44 -3.70
CA HIS A 92 -4.16 1.88 -3.68
C HIS A 92 -4.06 3.40 -3.55
N ASN A 93 -3.00 3.89 -2.92
CA ASN A 93 -2.66 5.31 -2.92
C ASN A 93 -1.16 5.58 -2.83
N GLU A 94 -0.74 6.67 -3.45
CA GLU A 94 0.63 7.13 -3.44
C GLU A 94 0.73 8.57 -2.94
N PRO A 95 0.67 8.78 -1.62
CA PRO A 95 0.81 10.11 -1.07
C PRO A 95 2.26 10.60 -1.24
N SER A 96 2.42 11.92 -1.31
CA SER A 96 3.75 12.53 -1.34
C SER A 96 4.55 12.17 -0.09
N ALA A 97 5.84 11.90 -0.24
CA ALA A 97 6.78 11.70 0.86
C ALA A 97 6.81 12.86 1.87
N HIS A 98 6.35 14.05 1.45
CA HIS A 98 6.16 15.19 2.34
C HIS A 98 5.22 14.88 3.50
N PHE A 99 4.27 13.93 3.33
CA PHE A 99 3.37 13.50 4.39
C PHE A 99 4.09 12.95 5.62
N LEU A 100 5.25 12.32 5.42
CA LEU A 100 6.06 11.72 6.49
C LEU A 100 7.03 12.72 7.15
N THR A 101 7.20 13.89 6.54
CA THR A 101 8.24 14.87 6.93
C THR A 101 7.68 16.25 7.23
N SER A 102 6.42 16.53 6.89
CA SER A 102 5.73 17.75 7.32
C SER A 102 5.57 17.76 8.82
N GLU A 103 5.76 18.92 9.43
CA GLU A 103 5.22 19.19 10.76
C GLU A 103 3.70 18.98 10.71
N THR A 104 3.16 18.29 11.72
CA THR A 104 1.71 18.13 11.87
C THR A 104 1.07 19.52 11.90
N LEU A 105 0.12 19.75 10.99
CA LEU A 105 -0.77 20.90 11.09
C LEU A 105 -1.44 20.87 12.47
N SER A 106 -1.76 22.04 13.03
CA SER A 106 -2.47 22.14 14.31
C SER A 106 -3.67 21.18 14.35
N ASP A 107 -3.99 20.61 15.53
CA ASP A 107 -5.07 19.63 15.70
C ASP A 107 -6.45 20.09 15.14
N GLU A 108 -6.62 21.40 14.96
CA GLU A 108 -7.84 22.03 14.42
C GLU A 108 -7.87 22.15 12.89
N SER A 109 -6.76 21.87 12.20
CA SER A 109 -6.64 22.02 10.75
C SER A 109 -6.99 20.73 10.03
N PRO A 110 -7.84 20.76 8.98
CA PRO A 110 -8.11 19.58 8.18
C PRO A 110 -6.82 19.08 7.50
N CYS A 111 -6.65 17.75 7.46
CA CYS A 111 -5.55 17.07 6.78
C CYS A 111 -6.07 16.31 5.54
N PRO A 112 -6.26 16.96 4.38
CA PRO A 112 -6.80 16.33 3.16
C PRO A 112 -6.06 15.07 2.73
N ASN A 113 -4.73 15.02 2.95
CA ASN A 113 -3.91 13.86 2.62
C ASN A 113 -4.29 12.65 3.49
N LEU A 114 -4.57 12.84 4.77
CA LEU A 114 -5.01 11.77 5.66
C LEU A 114 -6.42 11.29 5.30
N VAL A 115 -7.30 12.22 4.90
CA VAL A 115 -8.63 11.88 4.38
C VAL A 115 -8.56 11.02 3.12
N ARG A 116 -7.58 11.26 2.23
CA ARG A 116 -7.36 10.45 1.02
C ARG A 116 -6.89 9.02 1.30
N LEU A 117 -6.28 8.79 2.46
CA LEU A 117 -5.88 7.47 2.93
C LEU A 117 -7.03 6.70 3.59
N LYS A 118 -8.17 7.35 3.85
CA LYS A 118 -9.37 6.68 4.35
C LYS A 118 -9.82 5.62 3.33
N ALA A 119 -10.07 4.42 3.82
CA ALA A 119 -10.46 3.25 3.03
C ALA A 119 -9.42 2.78 2.00
N LYS A 120 -8.14 3.16 2.13
CA LYS A 120 -7.04 2.59 1.35
C LYS A 120 -6.47 1.37 2.07
N THR A 121 -6.23 0.30 1.34
CA THR A 121 -5.67 -0.95 1.88
C THR A 121 -4.19 -1.10 1.54
N SER A 122 -3.71 -0.39 0.51
CA SER A 122 -2.32 -0.37 0.09
C SER A 122 -1.85 1.07 -0.10
N VAL A 123 -0.69 1.40 0.46
CA VAL A 123 -0.08 2.74 0.34
C VAL A 123 1.39 2.59 0.01
N PHE A 124 1.84 3.26 -1.06
CA PHE A 124 3.24 3.28 -1.45
C PHE A 124 3.77 4.71 -1.40
N MET A 125 4.91 4.92 -0.74
CA MET A 125 5.53 6.24 -0.63
C MET A 125 6.95 6.19 -1.18
N SER A 126 7.30 7.18 -1.99
CA SER A 126 8.69 7.42 -2.35
C SER A 126 9.49 7.85 -1.13
N GLU A 127 10.79 7.59 -1.14
CA GLU A 127 11.69 8.09 -0.09
C GLU A 127 11.63 9.62 -0.04
N PRO A 128 11.59 10.24 1.17
CA PRO A 128 11.70 11.68 1.30
C PRO A 128 13.07 12.18 0.86
N GLU A 129 13.15 13.45 0.44
CA GLU A 129 14.40 14.07 0.00
C GLU A 129 15.52 13.93 1.06
N GLN A 130 16.76 13.76 0.58
CA GLN A 130 17.92 13.61 1.45
C GLN A 130 18.02 14.73 2.48
N GLY A 131 18.14 14.35 3.75
CA GLY A 131 18.32 15.28 4.87
C GLY A 131 17.03 15.72 5.57
N ARG A 132 15.85 15.37 5.05
CA ARG A 132 14.59 15.52 5.80
C ARG A 132 14.45 14.38 6.81
N LYS A 133 14.33 14.73 8.09
CA LYS A 133 13.98 13.76 9.13
C LYS A 133 12.50 13.39 9.00
N PHE A 134 12.17 12.14 9.30
CA PHE A 134 10.79 11.77 9.60
C PHE A 134 10.31 12.66 10.76
N ASN A 135 9.23 13.40 10.52
CA ASN A 135 8.61 14.23 11.56
C ASN A 135 7.35 13.50 12.04
N GLY A 136 7.39 13.03 13.28
CA GLY A 136 6.21 12.50 13.95
C GLY A 136 6.53 11.75 15.25
N PRO A 137 5.60 11.75 16.23
CA PRO A 137 5.67 10.95 17.47
C PRO A 137 5.48 9.44 17.24
N PHE A 138 5.72 8.96 16.01
CA PHE A 138 5.48 7.59 15.54
C PHE A 138 6.76 6.74 15.53
N LEU A 139 7.77 7.18 16.29
CA LEU A 139 8.89 6.39 16.81
C LEU A 139 8.82 6.42 18.34
#